data_AF-A0A2S1XGS6-F1
#
_entry.id   AF-A0A2S1XGS6-F1
#
_cell.length_a   1.000
_cell.length_b   1.000
_cell.length_c   1.000
_cell.angle_alpha   90.00
_cell.angle_beta   90.00
_cell.angle_gamma   90.00
#
_symmetry.space_group_name_H-M   'P 1'
#
loop_
_entity.id
_entity.type
_entity.pdbx_description
1 polymer ?
#
loop_
_entity_poly.entity_id
_entity_poly.type
_entity_poly.pdbx_seq_one_letter_code
_entity_poly.pdbx_strand_id
1 'polypeptide(L)'
;MGGALRGMMPTKRRIGSAEGSGWEAFMQFRERRRVIQVIRTVYDPDLKRGRSELVGKIDKAAPVITDKLQRSCTPEELPEVLTYLDGRHNRLRNEAVRAGAETLPAQMREAAEYFRTHRDDDARAFATEIRLAWEELKTALRESGFSKSKVLKRGADRDKVAATAEAPTPTPTQSSGVEGVAEPVDAPSPARPVRKPRVRKARAAPAAVEGASSDTDGAATPPAV
;
A
#
# COMPACT_ATOMS: atom_id res chain seq x y z
N MET A 1 13.26 32.60 -14.62
CA MET A 1 12.70 32.98 -13.31
C MET A 1 12.49 31.72 -12.49
N GLY A 2 13.37 31.45 -11.52
CA GLY A 2 13.36 30.22 -10.72
C GLY A 2 12.58 30.40 -9.41
N GLY A 3 11.53 29.59 -9.21
CA GLY A 3 10.77 29.52 -7.98
C GLY A 3 11.31 28.42 -7.06
N ALA A 4 11.94 28.83 -5.95
CA ALA A 4 12.33 27.91 -4.88
C ALA A 4 11.16 27.76 -3.89
N LEU A 5 10.51 26.60 -3.90
CA LEU A 5 9.56 26.18 -2.85
C LEU A 5 10.37 25.81 -1.60
N ARG A 6 10.36 26.70 -0.60
CA ARG A 6 10.87 26.43 0.74
C ARG A 6 10.03 25.33 1.39
N GLY A 7 10.69 24.26 1.82
CA GLY A 7 10.13 23.20 2.63
C GLY A 7 9.56 23.75 3.95
N MET A 8 8.29 23.47 4.18
CA MET A 8 7.57 23.75 5.41
C MET A 8 8.06 22.79 6.49
N MET A 9 8.73 23.32 7.52
CA MET A 9 9.14 22.55 8.69
C MET A 9 7.94 22.29 9.62
N PRO A 10 7.88 21.14 10.31
CA PRO A 10 6.88 20.90 11.34
C PRO A 10 7.09 21.85 12.52
N THR A 11 6.00 22.45 12.94
CA THR A 11 5.84 23.47 13.96
C THR A 11 6.29 22.98 15.35
N LYS A 12 7.27 23.68 15.94
CA LYS A 12 7.58 23.60 17.37
C LYS A 12 6.34 24.04 18.17
N ARG A 13 5.64 23.12 18.81
CA ARG A 13 4.73 23.48 19.91
C ARG A 13 5.58 23.68 21.15
N ARG A 14 5.60 24.92 21.64
CA ARG A 14 6.24 25.31 22.90
C ARG A 14 5.15 25.33 23.96
N ILE A 15 5.05 24.28 24.75
CA ILE A 15 4.26 24.30 25.99
C ILE A 15 5.29 24.35 27.11
N GLY A 16 5.32 25.48 27.81
CA GLY A 16 6.21 25.66 28.95
C GLY A 16 5.65 24.92 30.16
N SER A 17 6.50 24.15 30.83
CA SER A 17 6.31 23.85 32.24
C SER A 17 7.66 23.97 32.96
N ALA A 18 7.63 24.71 34.05
CA ALA A 18 8.77 25.19 34.80
C ALA A 18 9.15 24.16 35.87
N GLU A 19 9.90 23.14 35.49
CA GLU A 19 10.71 22.33 36.41
C GLU A 19 11.77 21.59 35.56
N GLY A 20 13.02 21.67 35.97
CA GLY A 20 14.18 21.37 35.15
C GLY A 20 14.28 19.90 34.71
N SER A 21 13.85 19.62 33.47
CA SER A 21 14.39 18.61 32.53
C SER A 21 13.45 18.38 31.33
N GLY A 22 12.76 19.43 30.86
CA GLY A 22 11.77 19.32 29.79
C GLY A 22 12.35 19.25 28.37
N TRP A 23 13.27 18.33 28.08
CA TRP A 23 13.49 17.90 26.71
C TRP A 23 12.53 16.76 26.43
N GLU A 24 11.31 17.07 25.97
CA GLU A 24 10.36 16.05 25.52
C GLU A 24 11.06 15.13 24.51
N ALA A 25 11.14 13.84 24.86
CA ALA A 25 11.68 12.82 24.00
C ALA A 25 10.75 12.66 22.80
N PHE A 26 11.12 13.20 21.65
CA PHE A 26 10.31 13.09 20.43
C PHE A 26 10.61 11.77 19.71
N MET A 27 9.56 10.98 19.44
CA MET A 27 9.64 9.79 18.60
C MET A 27 9.61 10.11 17.11
N GLN A 28 10.60 9.59 16.40
CA GLN A 28 10.68 9.61 14.95
C GLN A 28 10.44 8.20 14.39
N PHE A 29 9.47 8.10 13.49
CA PHE A 29 9.21 6.88 12.72
C PHE A 29 9.81 7.00 11.33
N ARG A 30 10.69 6.07 10.95
CA ARG A 30 11.28 6.01 9.61
C ARG A 30 10.87 4.73 8.89
N GLU A 31 10.06 4.88 7.84
CA GLU A 31 9.69 3.76 6.98
C GLU A 31 10.83 3.41 6.01
N ARG A 32 11.32 2.18 6.07
CA ARG A 32 12.27 1.59 5.12
C ARG A 32 11.66 0.35 4.49
N ARG A 33 12.10 -0.03 3.29
CA ARG A 33 11.60 -1.13 2.44
C ARG A 33 10.57 -2.07 3.13
N ARG A 34 11.01 -2.91 4.08
CA ARG A 34 10.17 -3.86 4.85
C ARG A 34 9.99 -3.53 6.33
N VAL A 35 10.61 -2.49 6.86
CA VAL A 35 10.70 -2.25 8.31
C VAL A 35 10.43 -0.79 8.64
N ILE A 36 9.70 -0.55 9.71
CA ILE A 36 9.53 0.75 10.35
C ILE A 36 10.54 0.83 11.49
N GLN A 37 11.44 1.80 11.43
CA GLN A 37 12.39 2.08 12.50
C GLN A 37 11.75 3.07 13.47
N VAL A 38 11.75 2.69 14.76
CA VAL A 38 11.33 3.55 15.87
C VAL A 38 12.58 4.17 16.45
N ILE A 39 12.71 5.49 16.35
CA ILE A 39 13.90 6.24 16.75
C ILE A 39 13.47 7.29 17.76
N ARG A 40 14.06 7.26 18.96
CA ARG A 40 13.87 8.33 19.95
C ARG A 40 14.97 9.38 19.81
N THR A 41 14.64 10.62 20.14
CA THR A 41 15.62 11.70 20.23
C THR A 41 15.87 12.04 21.69
N VAL A 42 17.10 11.83 22.16
CA VAL A 42 17.52 12.13 23.53
C VAL A 42 18.45 13.34 23.51
N TYR A 43 18.26 14.31 24.41
CA TYR A 43 19.17 15.46 24.50
C TYR A 43 20.53 15.04 25.07
N ASP A 44 21.60 15.33 24.33
CA ASP A 44 22.97 15.12 24.78
C ASP A 44 23.54 16.47 25.26
N PRO A 45 23.78 16.65 26.57
CA PRO A 45 24.25 17.92 27.13
C PRO A 45 25.67 18.27 26.70
N ASP A 46 26.52 17.28 26.38
CA ASP A 46 27.91 17.51 25.97
C ASP A 46 27.95 18.11 24.56
N LEU A 47 27.07 17.62 23.68
CA LEU A 47 26.95 18.09 22.30
C LEU A 47 25.92 19.22 22.12
N LYS A 48 25.21 19.59 23.20
CA LYS A 48 24.09 20.56 23.22
C LYS A 48 23.07 20.32 22.10
N ARG A 49 22.86 19.07 21.69
CA ARG A 49 21.98 18.68 20.58
C ARG A 49 21.30 17.34 20.85
N GLY A 50 20.17 17.11 20.18
CA GLY A 50 19.50 15.81 20.21
C GLY A 50 20.33 14.71 19.51
N ARG A 51 20.52 13.58 20.18
CA ARG A 51 21.05 12.34 19.64
C ARG A 51 19.92 11.39 19.30
N SER A 52 19.94 10.83 18.10
CA SER A 52 18.96 9.83 17.67
C SER A 52 19.39 8.44 18.11
N GLU A 53 18.53 7.75 18.84
CA GLU A 53 18.72 6.36 19.28
C GLU A 53 17.67 5.46 18.65
N LEU A 54 18.10 4.35 18.04
CA LEU A 54 17.18 3.36 17.50
C LEU A 54 16.61 2.52 18.64
N VAL A 55 15.32 2.69 18.93
CA VAL A 55 14.61 1.95 19.97
C VAL A 55 14.22 0.56 19.48
N GLY A 56 13.80 0.45 18.21
CA GLY A 56 13.52 -0.85 17.63
C GLY A 56 13.01 -0.80 16.20
N LYS A 57 12.52 -1.96 15.77
CA LYS A 57 12.11 -2.24 14.40
C LYS A 57 10.77 -2.96 14.41
N ILE A 58 9.84 -2.52 13.58
CA ILE A 58 8.52 -3.13 13.38
C ILE A 58 8.42 -3.57 11.92
N ASP A 59 7.89 -4.77 11.65
CA ASP A 59 7.65 -5.22 10.28
C ASP A 59 6.50 -4.41 9.64
N LYS A 60 6.65 -4.03 8.37
CA LYS A 60 5.60 -3.34 7.61
C LYS A 60 4.44 -4.25 7.20
N ALA A 61 4.72 -5.54 7.01
CA ALA A 61 3.73 -6.53 6.58
C ALA A 61 2.80 -6.93 7.74
N ALA A 62 3.38 -7.10 8.93
CA ALA A 62 2.66 -7.40 10.17
C ALA A 62 3.12 -6.42 11.26
N PRO A 63 2.53 -5.21 11.33
CA PRO A 63 2.93 -4.19 12.29
C PRO A 63 2.44 -4.56 13.69
N VAL A 64 3.20 -5.41 14.38
CA VAL A 64 2.94 -5.82 15.76
C VAL A 64 4.06 -5.31 16.66
N ILE A 65 3.70 -4.78 17.83
CA ILE A 65 4.67 -4.42 18.87
C ILE A 65 5.23 -5.72 19.45
N THR A 66 6.48 -6.01 19.13
CA THR A 66 7.19 -7.17 19.70
C THR A 66 7.56 -6.92 21.16
N ASP A 67 7.67 -7.98 21.97
CA ASP A 67 8.14 -7.90 23.37
C ASP A 67 9.47 -7.16 23.52
N LYS A 68 10.35 -7.29 22.52
CA LYS A 68 11.65 -6.59 22.49
C LYS A 68 11.47 -5.08 22.38
N LEU A 69 10.55 -4.63 21.53
CA LEU A 69 10.23 -3.22 21.39
C LEU A 69 9.54 -2.71 22.66
N GLN A 70 8.62 -3.50 23.22
CA GLN A 70 7.91 -3.13 24.45
C GLN A 70 8.85 -2.92 25.64
N ARG A 71 9.88 -3.77 25.78
CA ARG A 71 10.90 -3.63 26.83
C ARG A 71 11.88 -2.46 26.59
N SER A 72 12.04 -2.04 25.34
CA SER A 72 12.98 -0.98 24.95
C SER A 72 12.34 0.41 25.00
N CYS A 73 11.01 0.48 24.89
CA CYS A 73 10.23 1.69 25.01
C CYS A 73 9.92 2.02 26.49
N THR A 74 9.88 3.31 26.81
CA THR A 74 9.30 3.79 28.06
C THR A 74 7.76 3.68 28.01
N PRO A 75 7.06 3.67 29.16
CA PRO A 75 5.60 3.61 29.17
C PRO A 75 4.93 4.81 28.47
N GLU A 76 5.61 5.96 28.41
CA GLU A 76 5.15 7.17 27.72
C GLU A 76 5.34 7.09 26.19
N GLU A 77 6.35 6.34 25.74
CA GLU A 77 6.67 6.15 24.33
C GLU A 77 5.73 5.15 23.62
N LEU A 78 5.26 4.13 24.36
CA LEU A 78 4.35 3.10 23.83
C LEU A 78 3.05 3.66 23.20
N PRO A 79 2.30 4.57 23.84
CA PRO A 79 1.10 5.13 23.22
C PRO A 79 1.40 5.93 21.96
N GLU A 80 2.58 6.56 21.82
CA GLU A 80 2.97 7.23 20.59
C GLU A 80 3.19 6.24 19.44
N VAL A 81 3.85 5.10 19.73
CA VAL A 81 4.03 4.01 18.76
C VAL A 81 2.68 3.46 18.31
N LEU A 82 1.76 3.21 19.25
CA LEU A 82 0.40 2.74 18.93
C LEU A 82 -0.36 3.75 18.05
N THR A 83 -0.36 5.02 18.44
CA THR A 83 -1.00 6.10 17.68
C THR A 83 -0.46 6.18 16.25
N TYR A 84 0.86 6.03 16.07
CA TYR A 84 1.47 5.99 14.75
C TYR A 84 1.02 4.77 13.94
N LEU A 85 0.96 3.58 14.54
CA LEU A 85 0.52 2.36 13.85
C LEU A 85 -0.95 2.45 13.42
N ASP A 86 -1.81 2.98 14.28
CA ASP A 86 -3.23 3.20 13.97
C ASP A 86 -3.41 4.22 12.85
N GLY A 87 -2.70 5.36 12.93
CA GLY A 87 -2.69 6.37 11.87
C GLY A 87 -2.22 5.79 10.53
N ARG A 88 -1.18 4.96 10.54
CA ARG A 88 -0.69 4.26 9.35
C ARG A 88 -1.73 3.27 8.81
N HIS A 89 -2.35 2.47 9.67
CA HIS A 89 -3.36 1.50 9.28
C HIS A 89 -4.55 2.21 8.61
N ASN A 90 -5.05 3.28 9.23
CA ASN A 90 -6.13 4.09 8.70
C ASN A 90 -5.77 4.73 7.35
N ARG A 91 -4.55 5.25 7.19
CA ARG A 91 -4.07 5.78 5.92
C ARG A 91 -4.09 4.72 4.82
N LEU A 92 -3.53 3.53 5.07
CA LEU A 92 -3.50 2.44 4.09
C LEU A 92 -4.89 1.93 3.76
N ARG A 93 -5.78 1.83 4.75
CA ARG A 93 -7.18 1.46 4.55
C ARG A 93 -7.88 2.48 3.65
N ASN A 94 -7.70 3.77 3.92
CA ASN A 94 -8.31 4.84 3.11
C ASN A 94 -7.77 4.86 1.68
N GLU A 95 -6.46 4.63 1.49
CA GLU A 95 -5.85 4.48 0.18
C GLU A 95 -6.45 3.27 -0.58
N ALA A 96 -6.62 2.13 0.10
CA ALA A 96 -7.23 0.94 -0.50
C ALA A 96 -8.71 1.15 -0.85
N VAL A 97 -9.48 1.80 0.03
CA VAL A 97 -10.89 2.15 -0.23
C VAL A 97 -11.00 3.09 -1.43
N ARG A 98 -10.12 4.10 -1.51
CA ARG A 98 -10.07 5.02 -2.64
C ARG A 98 -9.72 4.30 -3.94
N ALA A 99 -8.67 3.49 -3.94
CA ALA A 99 -8.28 2.71 -5.11
C ALA A 99 -9.43 1.77 -5.55
N GLY A 100 -10.11 1.13 -4.60
CA GLY A 100 -11.29 0.30 -4.88
C GLY A 100 -12.42 1.09 -5.53
N ALA A 101 -12.72 2.29 -5.04
CA ALA A 101 -13.73 3.18 -5.63
C ALA A 101 -13.34 3.64 -7.05
N GLU A 102 -12.05 3.84 -7.32
CA GLU A 102 -11.52 4.19 -8.64
C GLU A 102 -11.64 3.02 -9.64
N THR A 103 -11.41 1.78 -9.20
CA THR A 103 -11.49 0.58 -10.07
C THR A 103 -12.89 -0.02 -10.19
N LEU A 104 -13.80 0.29 -9.27
CA LEU A 104 -15.14 -0.29 -9.20
C LEU A 104 -15.92 -0.20 -10.53
N PRO A 105 -15.95 0.94 -11.25
CA PRO A 105 -16.70 1.02 -12.51
C PRO A 105 -16.19 0.05 -13.58
N ALA A 106 -14.87 -0.21 -13.63
CA ALA A 106 -14.29 -1.19 -14.56
C ALA A 106 -14.69 -2.62 -14.16
N GLN A 107 -14.54 -2.96 -12.88
CA GLN A 107 -14.93 -4.25 -12.32
C GLN A 107 -16.42 -4.56 -12.56
N MET A 108 -17.31 -3.56 -12.45
CA MET A 108 -18.73 -3.75 -12.74
C MET A 108 -19.02 -4.09 -14.21
N ARG A 109 -18.22 -3.57 -15.16
CA ARG A 109 -18.36 -3.88 -16.59
C ARG A 109 -17.88 -5.30 -16.88
N GLU A 110 -16.75 -5.70 -16.29
CA GLU A 110 -16.23 -7.07 -16.38
C GLU A 110 -17.21 -8.09 -15.76
N ALA A 111 -17.78 -7.78 -14.60
CA ALA A 111 -18.81 -8.60 -13.97
C ALA A 111 -20.06 -8.72 -14.86
N ALA A 112 -20.46 -7.65 -15.56
CA ALA A 112 -21.57 -7.71 -16.50
C ALA A 112 -21.29 -8.65 -17.69
N GLU A 113 -20.05 -8.71 -18.18
CA GLU A 113 -19.64 -9.66 -19.22
C GLU A 113 -19.67 -11.11 -18.72
N TYR A 114 -19.22 -11.34 -17.49
CA TYR A 114 -19.30 -12.64 -16.83
C TYR A 114 -20.76 -13.16 -16.78
N PHE A 115 -21.72 -12.35 -16.31
CA PHE A 115 -23.14 -12.78 -16.21
C PHE A 115 -23.88 -12.91 -17.55
N ARG A 116 -23.33 -12.39 -18.65
CA ARG A 116 -23.89 -12.64 -20.00
C ARG A 116 -23.57 -14.06 -20.47
N THR A 117 -22.44 -14.60 -20.03
CA THR A 117 -21.90 -15.89 -20.47
C THR A 117 -22.15 -17.02 -19.46
N HIS A 118 -22.32 -16.70 -18.18
CA HIS A 118 -22.45 -17.67 -17.08
C HIS A 118 -23.86 -17.65 -16.45
N ARG A 119 -24.40 -18.84 -16.16
CA ARG A 119 -25.75 -19.08 -15.58
C ARG A 119 -25.77 -20.20 -14.52
N ASP A 120 -24.59 -20.63 -14.11
CA ASP A 120 -24.31 -21.62 -13.07
C ASP A 120 -24.67 -21.11 -11.66
N ASP A 121 -24.64 -22.03 -10.69
CA ASP A 121 -25.01 -21.73 -9.30
C ASP A 121 -24.06 -20.71 -8.65
N ASP A 122 -22.77 -20.74 -9.00
CA ASP A 122 -21.79 -19.74 -8.56
C ASP A 122 -22.14 -18.34 -9.09
N ALA A 123 -22.57 -18.22 -10.35
CA ALA A 123 -23.07 -16.95 -10.88
C ALA A 123 -24.32 -16.45 -10.13
N ARG A 124 -25.19 -17.34 -9.64
CA ARG A 124 -26.34 -16.94 -8.81
C ARG A 124 -25.91 -16.42 -7.44
N ALA A 125 -24.91 -17.06 -6.82
CA ALA A 125 -24.33 -16.60 -5.56
C ALA A 125 -23.70 -15.21 -5.72
N PHE A 126 -22.82 -15.03 -6.70
CA PHE A 126 -22.19 -13.73 -6.97
C PHE A 126 -23.21 -12.64 -7.32
N ALA A 127 -24.24 -12.95 -8.10
CA ALA A 127 -25.29 -11.98 -8.42
C ALA A 127 -26.04 -11.49 -7.18
N THR A 128 -26.22 -12.37 -6.18
CA THR A 128 -26.86 -12.03 -4.91
C THR A 128 -25.97 -11.10 -4.09
N GLU A 129 -24.68 -11.46 -3.94
CA GLU A 129 -23.71 -10.63 -3.21
C GLU A 129 -23.53 -9.25 -3.84
N ILE A 130 -23.38 -9.19 -5.17
CA ILE A 130 -23.24 -7.92 -5.90
C ILE A 130 -24.49 -7.05 -5.73
N ARG A 131 -25.70 -7.65 -5.72
CA ARG A 131 -26.93 -6.89 -5.47
C ARG A 131 -26.99 -6.30 -4.07
N LEU A 132 -26.64 -7.07 -3.05
CA LEU A 132 -26.59 -6.57 -1.67
C LEU A 132 -25.58 -5.42 -1.53
N ALA A 133 -24.36 -5.62 -2.03
CA ALA A 133 -23.33 -4.58 -2.04
C ALA A 133 -23.74 -3.32 -2.82
N TRP A 134 -24.51 -3.49 -3.91
CA TRP A 134 -25.04 -2.37 -4.69
C TRP A 134 -26.10 -1.55 -3.94
N GLU A 135 -26.96 -2.20 -3.14
CA GLU A 135 -27.92 -1.50 -2.29
C GLU A 135 -27.23 -0.69 -1.18
N GLU A 136 -26.20 -1.26 -0.56
CA GLU A 136 -25.35 -0.56 0.42
C GLU A 136 -24.67 0.66 -0.20
N LEU A 137 -24.05 0.49 -1.37
CA LEU A 137 -23.40 1.58 -2.09
C LEU A 137 -24.39 2.69 -2.45
N LYS A 138 -25.59 2.35 -2.95
CA LYS A 138 -26.63 3.36 -3.24
C LYS A 138 -27.05 4.12 -1.99
N THR A 139 -27.10 3.46 -0.83
CA THR A 139 -27.45 4.10 0.43
C THR A 139 -26.34 5.06 0.87
N ALA A 140 -25.08 4.61 0.85
CA ALA A 140 -23.92 5.46 1.14
C ALA A 140 -23.83 6.69 0.20
N LEU A 141 -24.11 6.53 -1.10
CA LEU A 141 -24.15 7.64 -2.06
C LEU A 141 -25.27 8.65 -1.76
N ARG A 142 -26.42 8.19 -1.27
CA ARG A 142 -27.52 9.09 -0.87
C ARG A 142 -27.16 9.87 0.40
N GLU A 143 -26.62 9.18 1.40
CA GLU A 143 -26.19 9.80 2.67
C GLU A 143 -25.09 10.84 2.47
N SER A 144 -24.14 10.56 1.58
CA SER A 144 -23.09 11.50 1.20
C SER A 144 -23.53 12.59 0.22
N GLY A 145 -24.81 12.58 -0.20
CA GLY A 145 -25.40 13.63 -1.04
C GLY A 145 -25.07 13.53 -2.53
N PHE A 146 -24.56 12.39 -3.02
CA PHE A 146 -24.35 12.09 -4.45
C PHE A 146 -25.61 11.48 -5.09
N SER A 147 -26.80 12.02 -4.80
CA SER A 147 -28.03 11.54 -5.43
C SER A 147 -28.02 11.79 -6.95
N LYS A 148 -28.63 10.87 -7.72
CA LYS A 148 -28.64 10.88 -9.20
C LYS A 148 -28.97 12.26 -9.77
N SER A 149 -29.99 12.94 -9.22
CA SER A 149 -30.42 14.26 -9.68
C SER A 149 -29.37 15.35 -9.46
N LYS A 150 -28.60 15.27 -8.37
CA LYS A 150 -27.58 16.26 -8.02
C LYS A 150 -26.27 16.04 -8.79
N VAL A 151 -25.89 14.77 -9.01
CA VAL A 151 -24.69 14.41 -9.77
C VAL A 151 -24.86 14.72 -11.26
N LEU A 152 -26.01 14.36 -11.86
CA LEU A 152 -26.29 14.65 -13.27
C LEU A 152 -26.41 16.14 -13.54
N LYS A 153 -27.05 16.92 -12.64
CA LYS A 153 -27.11 18.38 -12.75
C LYS A 153 -25.71 19.01 -12.68
N ARG A 154 -24.87 18.57 -11.72
CA ARG A 154 -23.50 19.09 -11.56
C ARG A 154 -22.56 18.69 -12.70
N GLY A 155 -22.75 17.50 -13.28
CA GLY A 155 -22.04 17.08 -14.50
C GLY A 155 -22.40 17.98 -15.69
N ALA A 156 -23.69 18.20 -15.92
CA ALA A 156 -24.18 19.08 -16.99
C ALA A 156 -23.73 20.54 -16.81
N ASP A 157 -23.68 21.07 -15.58
CA ASP A 157 -23.14 22.40 -15.31
C ASP A 157 -21.62 22.47 -15.57
N ARG A 158 -20.85 21.42 -15.23
CA ARG A 158 -19.41 21.37 -15.51
C ARG A 158 -19.11 21.31 -17.01
N ASP A 159 -19.89 20.53 -17.76
CA ASP A 159 -19.74 20.42 -19.21
C ASP A 159 -20.15 21.72 -19.93
N LYS A 160 -21.13 22.48 -19.41
CA LYS A 160 -21.47 23.82 -19.91
C LYS A 160 -20.37 24.85 -19.68
N VAL A 161 -19.69 24.80 -18.54
CA VAL A 161 -18.55 25.69 -18.24
C VAL A 161 -17.33 25.32 -19.10
N ALA A 162 -17.09 24.03 -19.37
CA ALA A 162 -16.05 23.58 -20.29
C ALA A 162 -16.34 23.98 -21.75
N ALA A 163 -17.60 23.91 -22.19
CA ALA A 163 -18.02 24.29 -23.54
C ALA A 163 -18.02 25.82 -23.79
N THR A 164 -17.94 26.66 -22.75
CA THR A 164 -17.83 28.13 -22.90
C THR A 164 -16.37 28.60 -23.01
N ALA A 165 -15.39 27.70 -22.81
CA ALA A 165 -13.95 28.00 -22.88
C ALA A 165 -13.30 27.65 -24.23
N GLU A 166 -14.04 27.11 -25.20
CA GLU A 166 -13.53 26.78 -26.53
C GLU A 166 -14.23 27.61 -27.61
N ALA A 167 -13.76 28.85 -27.79
CA ALA A 167 -13.98 29.61 -29.02
C ALA A 167 -12.74 29.44 -29.93
N PRO A 168 -12.88 28.83 -31.12
CA PRO A 168 -11.77 28.60 -32.04
C PRO A 168 -11.39 29.90 -32.76
N THR A 169 -10.11 30.22 -32.78
CA THR A 169 -9.57 31.25 -33.70
C THR A 169 -8.93 30.56 -34.91
N PRO A 170 -9.29 30.96 -36.15
CA PRO A 170 -8.74 30.38 -37.37
C PRO A 170 -7.35 30.95 -37.72
N THR A 171 -6.54 30.04 -38.26
CA THR A 171 -5.29 30.08 -39.08
C THR A 171 -4.88 31.40 -39.75
N PRO A 172 -3.57 31.62 -40.08
CA PRO A 172 -3.01 31.02 -41.32
C PRO A 172 -1.51 30.65 -41.36
N THR A 173 -1.24 29.61 -42.16
CA THR A 173 -0.20 29.49 -43.20
C THR A 173 1.27 29.81 -42.87
N GLN A 174 2.10 28.77 -42.88
CA GLN A 174 3.30 28.78 -43.72
C GLN A 174 3.70 27.36 -44.14
N SER A 175 3.80 27.21 -45.46
CA SER A 175 4.19 26.03 -46.23
C SER A 175 5.63 26.15 -46.72
N SER A 176 6.35 25.02 -46.76
CA SER A 176 7.38 24.56 -47.73
C SER A 176 8.33 23.65 -46.95
N GLY A 177 8.35 22.33 -47.20
CA GLY A 177 9.05 21.70 -48.33
C GLY A 177 10.47 21.38 -47.87
N VAL A 178 10.94 20.15 -47.75
CA VAL A 178 11.09 19.17 -48.83
C VAL A 178 11.10 17.73 -48.28
N GLU A 179 10.42 16.88 -49.03
CA GLU A 179 10.75 15.49 -49.42
C GLU A 179 11.78 14.68 -48.62
N GLY A 180 11.38 13.43 -48.32
CA GLY A 180 12.15 12.34 -48.89
C GLY A 180 12.23 11.04 -48.10
N VAL A 181 11.40 10.07 -48.55
CA VAL A 181 11.79 8.66 -48.76
C VAL A 181 11.60 7.65 -47.61
N ALA A 182 10.57 6.81 -47.83
CA ALA A 182 10.47 5.35 -47.66
C ALA A 182 10.31 4.71 -46.27
N GLU A 183 9.09 4.23 -46.01
CA GLU A 183 8.80 2.90 -45.45
C GLU A 183 9.02 1.82 -46.54
N PRO A 184 8.97 0.50 -46.27
CA PRO A 184 9.22 -0.27 -45.03
C PRO A 184 10.35 -1.31 -45.29
N VAL A 185 10.57 -2.25 -44.35
CA VAL A 185 10.94 -3.67 -44.57
C VAL A 185 11.97 -4.20 -43.55
N ASP A 186 11.56 -5.31 -42.92
CA ASP A 186 12.29 -6.39 -42.27
C ASP A 186 13.21 -6.17 -41.05
N ALA A 187 12.83 -6.86 -39.98
CA ALA A 187 13.73 -7.36 -38.95
C ALA A 187 14.68 -8.41 -39.55
N PRO A 188 15.89 -8.59 -38.99
CA PRO A 188 15.98 -9.63 -37.96
C PRO A 188 16.89 -9.29 -36.77
N SER A 189 16.54 -9.95 -35.68
CA SER A 189 17.24 -10.07 -34.39
C SER A 189 18.70 -10.54 -34.51
N PRO A 190 19.63 -9.99 -33.70
CA PRO A 190 20.84 -10.71 -33.33
C PRO A 190 20.74 -11.29 -31.91
N ALA A 191 20.56 -12.60 -31.88
CA ALA A 191 21.20 -13.61 -31.04
C ALA A 191 21.62 -13.26 -29.59
N ARG A 192 20.97 -13.99 -28.67
CA ARG A 192 21.43 -14.32 -27.30
C ARG A 192 22.83 -14.95 -27.30
N PRO A 193 23.72 -14.62 -26.34
CA PRO A 193 24.74 -15.55 -25.88
C PRO A 193 24.21 -16.43 -24.74
N VAL A 194 24.02 -17.71 -25.07
CA VAL A 194 23.81 -18.83 -24.16
C VAL A 194 25.06 -19.03 -23.29
N ARG A 195 24.92 -18.96 -21.95
CA ARG A 195 25.94 -19.46 -21.02
C ARG A 195 25.34 -20.48 -20.06
N LYS A 196 25.55 -21.73 -20.49
CA LYS A 196 25.75 -23.03 -19.79
C LYS A 196 25.18 -23.22 -18.37
N PRO A 197 24.40 -24.31 -18.12
CA PRO A 197 23.92 -24.67 -16.80
C PRO A 197 25.08 -25.15 -15.92
N ARG A 198 25.21 -24.57 -14.72
CA ARG A 198 26.14 -25.01 -13.69
C ARG A 198 25.61 -26.31 -13.09
N VAL A 199 26.28 -27.40 -13.42
CA VAL A 199 26.05 -28.76 -12.93
C VAL A 199 26.08 -28.77 -11.39
N ARG A 200 25.02 -29.35 -10.83
CA ARG A 200 24.86 -29.72 -9.43
C ARG A 200 25.98 -30.68 -9.02
N LYS A 201 26.76 -30.32 -7.99
CA LYS A 201 27.58 -31.30 -7.27
C LYS A 201 26.76 -31.85 -6.11
N ALA A 202 26.21 -33.03 -6.33
CA ALA A 202 25.65 -33.87 -5.28
C ALA A 202 26.74 -34.21 -4.27
N ARG A 203 26.46 -34.00 -2.98
CA ARG A 203 27.24 -34.55 -1.89
C ARG A 203 26.59 -35.87 -1.52
N ALA A 204 27.26 -36.96 -1.88
CA ALA A 204 26.91 -38.31 -1.50
C ALA A 204 27.06 -38.50 0.02
N ALA A 205 26.07 -39.16 0.60
CA ALA A 205 26.15 -39.80 1.91
C ALA A 205 26.95 -41.12 1.80
N PRO A 206 27.59 -41.59 2.89
CA PRO A 206 27.85 -43.01 3.06
C PRO A 206 26.71 -43.66 3.87
N ALA A 207 26.40 -44.90 3.51
CA ALA A 207 25.41 -45.77 4.12
C ALA A 207 26.04 -46.80 5.07
N ALA A 208 25.21 -47.24 6.03
CA ALA A 208 25.10 -48.55 6.66
C ALA A 208 26.07 -48.99 7.79
N VAL A 209 25.49 -49.14 8.99
CA VAL A 209 25.51 -50.35 9.86
C VAL A 209 24.17 -50.33 10.63
N GLU A 210 23.13 -51.10 10.26
CA GLU A 210 22.70 -52.43 10.75
C GLU A 210 22.52 -52.64 12.27
N GLY A 211 21.33 -53.14 12.64
CA GLY A 211 20.93 -53.70 13.95
C GLY A 211 20.26 -52.70 14.91
N ALA A 212 19.11 -52.90 15.54
CA ALA A 212 18.27 -54.08 15.71
C ALA A 212 16.83 -53.64 16.10
N SER A 213 15.89 -54.52 15.81
CA SER A 213 14.46 -54.49 16.16
C SER A 213 14.17 -54.52 17.67
N SER A 214 13.08 -53.88 18.09
CA SER A 214 12.05 -54.55 18.90
C SER A 214 10.80 -53.66 19.00
N ASP A 215 9.70 -54.19 18.47
CA ASP A 215 8.32 -53.82 18.74
C ASP A 215 8.00 -53.81 20.25
N THR A 216 7.11 -52.92 20.68
CA THR A 216 5.90 -53.31 21.43
C THR A 216 4.89 -52.17 21.45
N ASP A 217 3.67 -52.54 21.08
CA ASP A 217 2.38 -51.88 21.25
C ASP A 217 2.13 -51.21 22.60
N GLY A 218 1.27 -50.20 22.61
CA GLY A 218 0.75 -49.60 23.83
C GLY A 218 -0.34 -48.56 23.58
N ALA A 219 -1.50 -49.01 23.07
CA ALA A 219 -2.72 -48.23 23.08
C ALA A 219 -3.21 -47.96 24.51
N ALA A 220 -3.59 -46.72 24.82
CA ALA A 220 -4.35 -46.40 26.03
C ALA A 220 -5.39 -45.31 25.75
N THR A 221 -6.64 -45.75 25.70
CA THR A 221 -7.89 -44.97 25.72
C THR A 221 -8.24 -44.64 27.20
N PRO A 222 -8.91 -43.52 27.51
CA PRO A 222 -9.10 -43.06 28.90
C PRO A 222 -10.33 -43.69 29.60
N PRO A 223 -10.39 -43.70 30.94
CA PRO A 223 -11.63 -43.99 31.66
C PRO A 223 -12.41 -42.72 31.99
N ALA A 224 -13.73 -42.83 31.84
CA ALA A 224 -14.74 -41.93 32.36
C ALA A 224 -15.08 -42.29 33.82
N VAL A 225 -15.35 -41.26 34.63
CA VAL A 225 -16.27 -41.29 35.79
C VAL A 225 -17.01 -39.96 35.79
#